data_AF-A0A8S3ISC2-F1
#
_entry.id   AF-A0A8S3ISC2-F1
#
_cell.length_a   1.000
_cell.length_b   1.000
_cell.length_c   1.000
_cell.angle_alpha   90.00
_cell.angle_beta   90.00
_cell.angle_gamma   90.00
#
_symmetry.space_group_name_H-M   'P 1'
#
loop_
_entity.id
_entity.type
_entity.pdbx_description
1 polymer ?
#
loop_
_entity_poly.entity_id
_entity_poly.type
_entity_poly.pdbx_seq_one_letter_code
_entity_poly.pdbx_strand_id
1 'polypeptide(L)'
;KVPNPSSVTLRLVNCLYVQKGFTIRDDYLDLLKHSFHSAIDLEDFENNSAEVVEKINVWVEKQTRKRIRDLLSTNEVTKDTRLILVNCIYFKGEWVDRFQQNSTDKNADFHGIDGTTSKIELMFQKTNFNYAENKDLQIQIAHLPYKNMDSSGVFIFTIVLPHEGVNLNEIEGKLMSNTKLMHDVLSFDNANSIELSLYLPKFKMETKYELGEMMISLGMKDAFDEKKANFKGIIGTIKDENRIAITK
;
A
#
# COMPACT_ATOMS: atom_id res chain seq x y z
N LYS A 1 -21.13 -21.19 13.17
CA LYS A 1 -20.97 -19.78 13.61
C LYS A 1 -20.28 -19.03 12.48
N VAL A 2 -20.95 -18.06 11.86
CA VAL A 2 -20.33 -17.18 10.85
C VAL A 2 -19.26 -16.36 11.58
N PRO A 3 -18.01 -16.26 11.08
CA PRO A 3 -17.02 -15.39 11.69
C PRO A 3 -17.56 -13.97 11.65
N ASN A 4 -17.67 -13.32 12.80
CA ASN A 4 -17.96 -11.90 12.88
C ASN A 4 -16.89 -11.18 12.04
N PRO A 5 -17.22 -10.39 11.00
CA PRO A 5 -16.20 -9.71 10.22
C PRO A 5 -15.40 -8.82 11.16
N SER A 6 -14.09 -9.05 11.23
CA SER A 6 -13.18 -8.28 12.06
C SER A 6 -13.33 -6.78 11.76
N SER A 7 -13.35 -5.95 12.80
CA SER A 7 -13.49 -4.49 12.70
C SER A 7 -12.34 -3.84 11.94
N VAL A 8 -11.18 -4.50 11.87
CA VAL A 8 -10.12 -4.20 10.90
C VAL A 8 -9.81 -5.46 10.10
N THR A 9 -9.64 -5.29 8.79
CA THR A 9 -9.10 -6.28 7.87
C THR A 9 -7.89 -5.66 7.18
N LEU A 10 -6.69 -6.13 7.54
CA LEU A 10 -5.47 -5.93 6.77
C LEU A 10 -5.14 -7.24 6.05
N ARG A 11 -4.94 -7.18 4.74
CA ARG A 11 -4.48 -8.31 3.92
C ARG A 11 -3.24 -7.88 3.17
N LEU A 12 -2.15 -8.56 3.47
CA LEU A 12 -0.92 -8.53 2.69
C LEU A 12 -0.94 -9.75 1.78
N VAL A 13 -0.95 -9.51 0.48
CA VAL A 13 -1.05 -10.55 -0.53
C VAL A 13 0.27 -10.55 -1.30
N ASN A 14 1.12 -11.52 -0.95
CA ASN A 14 2.41 -11.74 -1.59
C ASN A 14 2.37 -13.05 -2.36
N CYS A 15 2.75 -13.02 -3.63
CA CYS A 15 2.93 -14.24 -4.42
C CYS A 15 4.11 -14.11 -5.37
N LEU A 16 4.90 -15.17 -5.48
CA LEU A 16 5.91 -15.32 -6.50
C LEU A 16 5.43 -16.32 -7.55
N TYR A 17 5.26 -15.88 -8.79
CA TYR A 17 4.96 -16.74 -9.92
C TYR A 17 6.25 -17.02 -10.69
N VAL A 18 6.50 -18.28 -11.03
CA VAL A 18 7.76 -18.74 -11.64
C VAL A 18 7.47 -19.51 -12.93
N GLN A 19 8.27 -19.30 -13.97
CA GLN A 19 8.18 -20.06 -15.22
C GLN A 19 8.40 -21.56 -14.95
N LYS A 20 7.52 -22.41 -15.48
CA LYS A 20 7.67 -23.88 -15.45
C LYS A 20 9.01 -24.28 -16.09
N GLY A 21 9.65 -25.28 -15.50
CA GLY A 21 10.99 -25.73 -15.90
C GLY A 21 12.13 -25.01 -15.17
N PHE A 22 11.86 -23.89 -14.50
CA PHE A 22 12.81 -23.28 -13.57
C PHE A 22 12.69 -23.93 -12.20
N THR A 23 13.83 -24.19 -11.57
CA THR A 23 13.89 -24.70 -10.20
C THR A 23 14.29 -23.56 -9.28
N ILE A 24 13.51 -23.31 -8.24
CA ILE A 24 13.86 -22.36 -7.17
C ILE A 24 14.63 -23.13 -6.10
N ARG A 25 15.61 -22.48 -5.47
CA ARG A 25 16.37 -23.13 -4.40
C ARG A 25 15.49 -23.36 -3.18
N ASP A 26 15.64 -24.51 -2.53
CA ASP A 26 14.82 -24.88 -1.37
C ASP A 26 14.97 -23.89 -0.20
N ASP A 27 16.19 -23.38 0.05
CA ASP A 27 16.45 -22.37 1.08
C ASP A 27 15.69 -21.05 0.81
N TYR A 28 15.57 -20.65 -0.46
CA TYR A 28 14.77 -19.49 -0.85
C TYR A 28 13.26 -19.74 -0.73
N LEU A 29 12.78 -20.95 -1.06
CA LEU A 29 11.39 -21.34 -0.85
C LEU A 29 11.00 -21.26 0.62
N ASP A 30 11.88 -21.74 1.50
CA ASP A 30 11.67 -21.70 2.95
C ASP A 30 11.67 -20.27 3.47
N LEU A 31 12.55 -19.40 2.97
CA LEU A 31 12.55 -17.97 3.30
C LEU A 31 11.21 -17.31 2.95
N LEU A 32 10.70 -17.56 1.73
CA LEU A 32 9.43 -16.97 1.26
C LEU A 32 8.23 -17.42 2.09
N LYS A 33 8.19 -18.70 2.49
CA LYS A 33 7.10 -19.24 3.32
C LYS A 33 7.12 -18.68 4.74
N HIS A 34 8.29 -18.67 5.38
CA HIS A 34 8.40 -18.38 6.80
C HIS A 34 8.52 -16.87 7.11
N SER A 35 9.19 -16.11 6.26
CA SER A 35 9.46 -14.68 6.51
C SER A 35 8.51 -13.75 5.77
N PHE A 36 8.08 -14.11 4.56
CA PHE A 36 7.25 -13.25 3.70
C PHE A 36 5.79 -13.69 3.61
N HIS A 37 5.46 -14.86 4.18
CA HIS A 37 4.16 -15.52 4.05
C HIS A 37 3.67 -15.55 2.60
N SER A 38 4.60 -15.70 1.66
CA SER A 38 4.32 -15.63 0.22
C SER A 38 3.89 -17.00 -0.30
N ALA A 39 2.87 -17.00 -1.13
CA ALA A 39 2.59 -18.16 -1.98
C ALA A 39 3.61 -18.22 -3.13
N ILE A 40 3.78 -19.41 -3.70
CA ILE A 40 4.63 -19.65 -4.87
C ILE A 40 3.83 -20.53 -5.81
N ASP A 41 3.72 -20.12 -7.08
CA ASP A 41 3.02 -20.90 -8.11
C ASP A 41 3.89 -21.01 -9.38
N LEU A 42 3.78 -22.16 -10.05
CA LEU A 42 4.52 -22.45 -11.28
C LEU A 42 3.59 -22.25 -12.48
N GLU A 43 3.94 -21.30 -13.35
CA GLU A 43 3.13 -20.87 -14.49
C GLU A 43 3.86 -21.05 -15.82
N ASP A 44 3.12 -21.07 -16.92
CA ASP A 44 3.71 -21.16 -18.27
C ASP A 44 3.56 -19.84 -19.03
N PHE A 45 4.45 -18.89 -18.74
CA PHE A 45 4.55 -17.62 -19.45
C PHE A 45 5.02 -17.79 -20.89
N GLU A 46 5.88 -18.77 -21.16
CA GLU A 46 6.45 -19.01 -22.50
C GLU A 46 5.37 -19.34 -23.53
N ASN A 47 4.42 -20.21 -23.16
CA ASN A 47 3.39 -20.67 -24.09
C ASN A 47 1.99 -20.07 -23.82
N ASN A 48 1.69 -19.68 -22.58
CA ASN A 48 0.33 -19.32 -22.14
C ASN A 48 0.27 -17.99 -21.37
N SER A 49 1.14 -17.02 -21.68
CA SER A 49 1.22 -15.71 -20.99
C SER A 49 -0.13 -15.02 -20.73
N ALA A 50 -1.02 -14.99 -21.71
CA ALA A 50 -2.34 -14.35 -21.56
C ALA A 50 -3.24 -15.04 -20.52
N GLU A 51 -3.28 -16.38 -20.53
CA GLU A 51 -4.04 -17.17 -19.56
C GLU A 51 -3.45 -17.01 -18.15
N VAL A 52 -2.12 -16.98 -18.05
CA VAL A 52 -1.44 -16.76 -16.76
C VAL A 52 -1.78 -15.38 -16.20
N VAL A 53 -1.79 -14.32 -17.02
CA VAL A 53 -2.21 -12.97 -16.59
C VAL A 53 -3.64 -12.98 -16.03
N GLU A 54 -4.58 -13.63 -16.73
CA GLU A 54 -5.95 -13.76 -16.26
C GLU A 54 -6.03 -14.50 -14.91
N LYS A 55 -5.31 -15.63 -14.79
CA LYS A 55 -5.23 -16.42 -13.55
C LYS A 55 -4.72 -15.57 -12.37
N ILE A 56 -3.64 -14.81 -12.57
CA ILE A 56 -3.06 -13.93 -11.55
C ILE A 56 -4.08 -12.86 -11.13
N ASN A 57 -4.72 -12.18 -12.10
CA ASN A 57 -5.70 -11.13 -11.82
C ASN A 57 -6.91 -11.66 -11.03
N VAL A 58 -7.46 -12.81 -11.42
CA VAL A 58 -8.58 -13.45 -10.71
C VAL A 58 -8.19 -13.82 -9.28
N TRP A 59 -6.97 -14.34 -9.09
CA TRP A 59 -6.47 -14.67 -7.76
C TRP A 59 -6.32 -13.42 -6.89
N VAL A 60 -5.69 -12.35 -7.39
CA VAL A 60 -5.54 -11.06 -6.68
C VAL A 60 -6.89 -10.45 -6.36
N GLU A 61 -7.83 -10.46 -7.31
CA GLU A 61 -9.19 -9.95 -7.12
C GLU A 61 -9.87 -10.68 -5.95
N LYS A 62 -9.76 -12.01 -5.89
CA LYS A 62 -10.31 -12.81 -4.79
C LYS A 62 -9.65 -12.46 -3.46
N GLN A 63 -8.32 -12.35 -3.41
CA GLN A 63 -7.60 -12.05 -2.17
C GLN A 63 -7.92 -10.66 -1.62
N THR A 64 -8.20 -9.70 -2.51
CA THR A 64 -8.44 -8.28 -2.18
C THR A 64 -9.92 -7.93 -2.08
N ARG A 65 -10.81 -8.94 -1.97
CA ARG A 65 -12.27 -8.77 -1.90
C ARG A 65 -12.83 -7.93 -3.06
N LYS A 66 -12.34 -8.19 -4.26
CA LYS A 66 -12.71 -7.53 -5.52
C LYS A 66 -12.40 -6.05 -5.59
N ARG A 67 -11.39 -5.60 -4.84
CA ARG A 67 -10.96 -4.18 -4.82
C ARG A 67 -9.80 -3.90 -5.75
N ILE A 68 -8.90 -4.85 -5.93
CA ILE A 68 -7.83 -4.74 -6.91
C ILE A 68 -8.19 -5.68 -8.06
N ARG A 69 -8.37 -5.10 -9.25
CA ARG A 69 -8.69 -5.79 -10.50
C ARG A 69 -7.65 -5.40 -11.54
N ASP A 70 -7.45 -6.28 -12.51
CA ASP A 70 -6.59 -6.01 -13.67
C ASP A 70 -5.19 -5.52 -13.26
N LEU A 71 -4.61 -6.19 -12.25
CA LEU A 71 -3.28 -5.86 -11.73
C LEU A 71 -2.23 -5.92 -12.84
N LEU A 72 -2.27 -6.98 -13.64
CA LEU A 72 -1.42 -7.20 -14.80
C LEU A 72 -2.24 -7.09 -16.09
N SER A 73 -1.67 -6.42 -17.07
CA SER A 73 -2.14 -6.43 -18.45
C SER A 73 -1.38 -7.49 -19.24
N THR A 74 -2.00 -8.02 -20.30
CA THR A 74 -1.38 -9.00 -21.19
C THR A 74 -0.13 -8.48 -21.89
N ASN A 75 0.03 -7.15 -22.00
CA ASN A 75 1.20 -6.51 -22.60
C ASN A 75 2.38 -6.40 -21.61
N GLU A 76 2.15 -6.61 -20.30
CA GLU A 76 3.21 -6.54 -19.28
C GLU A 76 3.94 -7.88 -19.11
N VAL A 77 3.38 -8.99 -19.58
CA VAL A 77 3.95 -10.34 -19.46
C VAL A 77 4.27 -10.91 -20.84
N THR A 78 5.54 -11.17 -21.09
CA THR A 78 6.02 -11.76 -22.35
C THR A 78 6.47 -13.21 -22.17
N LYS A 79 6.75 -13.90 -23.28
CA LYS A 79 7.37 -15.23 -23.28
C LYS A 79 8.75 -15.28 -22.60
N ASP A 80 9.41 -14.13 -22.46
CA ASP A 80 10.74 -14.02 -21.83
C ASP A 80 10.62 -13.79 -20.31
N THR A 81 9.40 -13.64 -19.79
CA THR A 81 9.13 -13.55 -18.35
C THR A 81 9.55 -14.86 -17.67
N ARG A 82 10.26 -14.75 -16.55
CA ARG A 82 10.69 -15.90 -15.75
C ARG A 82 10.14 -15.88 -14.34
N LEU A 83 9.94 -14.69 -13.79
CA LEU A 83 9.47 -14.46 -12.43
C LEU A 83 8.54 -13.24 -12.43
N ILE A 84 7.43 -13.33 -11.69
CA ILE A 84 6.58 -12.18 -11.36
C ILE A 84 6.39 -12.17 -9.85
N LEU A 85 6.75 -11.05 -9.22
CA LEU A 85 6.42 -10.78 -7.83
C LEU A 85 5.16 -9.92 -7.75
N VAL A 86 4.12 -10.46 -7.13
CA VAL A 86 2.87 -9.74 -6.86
C VAL A 86 2.85 -9.35 -5.39
N ASN A 87 2.75 -8.04 -5.13
CA ASN A 87 2.50 -7.48 -3.80
C ASN A 87 1.23 -6.63 -3.86
N CYS A 88 0.22 -6.98 -3.05
CA CYS A 88 -0.99 -6.19 -2.91
C CYS A 88 -1.35 -5.99 -1.44
N ILE A 89 -1.69 -4.76 -1.08
CA ILE A 89 -2.11 -4.39 0.26
C ILE A 89 -3.58 -3.99 0.20
N TYR A 90 -4.42 -4.69 0.99
CA TYR A 90 -5.81 -4.32 1.18
C TYR A 90 -6.06 -4.00 2.66
N PHE A 91 -6.52 -2.79 2.92
CA PHE A 91 -6.89 -2.34 4.26
C PHE A 91 -8.35 -1.89 4.29
N LYS A 92 -9.09 -2.36 5.29
CA LYS A 92 -10.42 -1.86 5.63
C LYS A 92 -10.58 -1.88 7.14
N GLY A 93 -10.74 -0.71 7.74
CA GLY A 93 -11.01 -0.57 9.18
C GLY A 93 -12.35 0.12 9.44
N GLU A 94 -12.95 -0.20 10.57
CA GLU A 94 -14.05 0.52 11.17
C GLU A 94 -13.51 1.47 12.24
N TRP A 95 -13.94 2.72 12.24
CA TRP A 95 -13.57 3.67 13.30
C TRP A 95 -14.03 3.19 14.68
N VAL A 96 -13.29 3.54 15.74
CA VAL A 96 -13.78 3.42 17.12
C VAL A 96 -15.07 4.24 17.26
N ASP A 97 -14.99 5.52 16.93
CA ASP A 97 -16.11 6.45 16.89
C ASP A 97 -16.56 6.68 15.45
N ARG A 98 -17.68 6.02 15.08
CA ARG A 98 -18.20 6.05 13.71
C ARG A 98 -18.91 7.38 13.43
N PHE A 99 -18.60 7.96 12.28
CA PHE A 99 -19.37 9.06 11.69
C PHE A 99 -20.81 8.62 11.42
N GLN A 100 -21.77 9.44 11.82
CA GLN A 100 -23.19 9.19 11.54
C GLN A 100 -23.51 9.59 10.09
N GLN A 101 -24.15 8.70 9.33
CA GLN A 101 -24.39 8.92 7.90
C GLN A 101 -25.28 10.13 7.61
N ASN A 102 -26.20 10.45 8.52
CA ASN A 102 -27.08 11.63 8.41
C ASN A 102 -26.37 12.96 8.72
N SER A 103 -25.17 12.91 9.33
CA SER A 103 -24.33 14.07 9.57
C SER A 103 -23.39 14.39 8.40
N THR A 104 -23.33 13.52 7.38
CA THR A 104 -22.52 13.77 6.18
C THR A 104 -23.18 14.81 5.29
N ASP A 105 -22.51 15.94 5.07
CA ASP A 105 -22.84 16.86 4.00
C ASP A 105 -22.47 16.23 2.66
N LYS A 106 -23.38 16.24 1.69
CA LYS A 106 -23.19 15.63 0.37
C LYS A 106 -22.70 16.62 -0.69
N ASN A 107 -22.58 17.91 -0.35
CA ASN A 107 -22.29 18.97 -1.31
C ASN A 107 -21.37 20.05 -0.71
N ALA A 108 -20.42 19.63 0.12
CA ALA A 108 -19.43 20.52 0.72
C ALA A 108 -18.32 20.88 -0.29
N ASP A 109 -17.76 22.07 -0.16
CA ASP A 109 -16.60 22.50 -0.95
C ASP A 109 -15.30 21.87 -0.40
N PHE A 110 -14.47 21.38 -1.30
CA PHE A 110 -13.11 20.94 -1.03
C PHE A 110 -12.14 21.70 -1.94
N HIS A 111 -11.14 22.32 -1.35
CA HIS A 111 -10.14 23.11 -2.06
C HIS A 111 -8.90 22.25 -2.33
N GLY A 112 -8.66 21.95 -3.60
CA GLY A 112 -7.50 21.20 -4.06
C GLY A 112 -6.22 22.04 -4.04
N ILE A 113 -5.07 21.36 -3.93
CA ILE A 113 -3.75 22.00 -3.97
C ILE A 113 -3.48 22.71 -5.30
N ASP A 114 -4.15 22.30 -6.37
CA ASP A 114 -4.10 22.91 -7.71
C ASP A 114 -5.00 24.15 -7.85
N GLY A 115 -5.64 24.58 -6.75
CA GLY A 115 -6.58 25.71 -6.73
C GLY A 115 -7.99 25.37 -7.20
N THR A 116 -8.26 24.12 -7.56
CA THR A 116 -9.62 23.69 -7.94
C THR A 116 -10.52 23.60 -6.72
N THR A 117 -11.82 23.82 -6.92
CA THR A 117 -12.83 23.56 -5.89
C THR A 117 -13.78 22.48 -6.40
N SER A 118 -13.95 21.42 -5.60
CA SER A 118 -14.79 20.28 -5.92
C SER A 118 -15.88 20.09 -4.87
N LYS A 119 -17.04 19.57 -5.29
CA LYS A 119 -18.11 19.16 -4.38
C LYS A 119 -17.88 17.73 -3.91
N ILE A 120 -17.90 17.50 -2.60
CA ILE A 120 -17.61 16.20 -1.98
C ILE A 120 -18.62 15.80 -0.90
N GLU A 121 -18.62 14.51 -0.55
CA GLU A 121 -19.21 14.03 0.71
C GLU A 121 -18.24 14.33 1.87
N LEU A 122 -18.64 15.23 2.78
CA LEU A 122 -17.87 15.64 3.94
C LEU A 122 -18.53 15.09 5.20
N MET A 123 -17.88 14.10 5.83
CA MET A 123 -18.37 13.49 7.06
C MET A 123 -18.11 14.45 8.22
N PHE A 124 -19.04 14.49 9.18
CA PHE A 124 -18.93 15.31 10.38
C PHE A 124 -19.16 14.48 11.64
N GLN A 125 -18.35 14.74 12.67
CA GLN A 125 -18.67 14.34 14.03
C GLN A 125 -18.04 15.30 15.04
N LYS A 126 -18.64 15.38 16.22
CA LYS A 126 -18.10 16.13 17.36
C LYS A 126 -17.88 15.17 18.53
N THR A 127 -16.63 14.93 18.90
CA THR A 127 -16.24 14.02 19.99
C THR A 127 -14.80 14.29 20.42
N ASN A 128 -14.30 13.56 21.42
CA ASN A 128 -12.90 13.62 21.82
C ASN A 128 -12.01 12.87 20.82
N PHE A 129 -10.97 13.55 20.33
CA PHE A 129 -9.92 12.96 19.51
C PHE A 129 -8.56 13.24 20.14
N ASN A 130 -7.56 12.43 19.78
CA ASN A 130 -6.18 12.75 20.12
C ASN A 130 -5.67 13.75 19.08
N TYR A 131 -5.29 14.93 19.56
CA TYR A 131 -4.89 16.06 18.73
C TYR A 131 -3.57 16.64 19.20
N ALA A 132 -2.77 17.05 18.23
CA ALA A 132 -1.56 17.83 18.45
C ALA A 132 -1.51 19.00 17.47
N GLU A 133 -0.69 19.98 17.79
CA GLU A 133 -0.41 21.11 16.90
C GLU A 133 1.09 21.35 16.89
N ASN A 134 1.67 21.50 15.70
CA ASN A 134 3.05 21.92 15.55
C ASN A 134 3.06 23.37 15.04
N LYS A 135 3.40 24.29 15.92
CA LYS A 135 3.38 25.74 15.65
C LYS A 135 4.46 26.18 14.67
N ASP A 136 5.62 25.52 14.69
CA ASP A 136 6.74 25.86 13.80
C ASP A 136 6.43 25.51 12.34
N LEU A 137 5.74 24.39 12.13
CA LEU A 137 5.26 23.95 10.83
C LEU A 137 3.88 24.51 10.46
N GLN A 138 3.18 25.13 11.42
CA GLN A 138 1.81 25.60 11.25
C GLN A 138 0.86 24.49 10.75
N ILE A 139 0.90 23.33 11.43
CA ILE A 139 0.06 22.16 11.11
C ILE A 139 -0.73 21.70 12.33
N GLN A 140 -1.92 21.17 12.05
CA GLN A 140 -2.80 20.48 12.98
C GLN A 140 -2.71 18.98 12.73
N ILE A 141 -2.68 18.18 13.80
CA ILE A 141 -2.64 16.72 13.71
C ILE A 141 -3.82 16.13 14.48
N ALA A 142 -4.56 15.22 13.85
CA ALA A 142 -5.63 14.47 14.50
C ALA A 142 -5.47 12.97 14.26
N HIS A 143 -5.61 12.18 15.32
CA HIS A 143 -5.52 10.72 15.27
C HIS A 143 -6.89 10.08 15.45
N LEU A 144 -7.28 9.27 14.48
CA LEU A 144 -8.54 8.53 14.46
C LEU A 144 -8.24 7.03 14.61
N PRO A 145 -8.44 6.44 15.79
CA PRO A 145 -8.22 5.01 15.99
C PRO A 145 -9.29 4.20 15.26
N TYR A 146 -8.88 3.08 14.68
CA TYR A 146 -9.79 2.03 14.24
C TYR A 146 -10.16 1.13 15.43
N LYS A 147 -11.34 0.53 15.38
CA LYS A 147 -11.82 -0.41 16.38
C LYS A 147 -10.93 -1.66 16.38
N ASN A 148 -10.26 -1.90 17.51
CA ASN A 148 -9.25 -2.94 17.67
C ASN A 148 -9.73 -4.34 17.26
N MET A 149 -8.76 -5.10 16.75
CA MET A 149 -8.73 -6.55 16.85
C MET A 149 -7.87 -6.92 18.06
N ASP A 150 -8.29 -7.94 18.77
CA ASP A 150 -7.55 -8.70 19.75
C ASP A 150 -6.20 -9.17 19.16
N SER A 151 -5.09 -8.83 19.85
CA SER A 151 -3.69 -9.29 19.67
C SER A 151 -2.79 -8.74 18.53
N SER A 152 -3.26 -7.90 17.60
CA SER A 152 -2.45 -7.45 16.43
C SER A 152 -2.01 -5.97 16.41
N GLY A 153 -2.22 -5.24 17.50
CA GLY A 153 -1.86 -3.82 17.61
C GLY A 153 -2.98 -2.85 17.24
N VAL A 154 -2.75 -1.56 17.47
CA VAL A 154 -3.75 -0.50 17.24
C VAL A 154 -3.47 0.18 15.89
N PHE A 155 -4.44 0.13 14.98
CA PHE A 155 -4.37 0.91 13.74
C PHE A 155 -4.94 2.31 13.96
N ILE A 156 -4.20 3.33 13.54
CA ILE A 156 -4.58 4.74 13.70
C ILE A 156 -4.46 5.41 12.34
N PHE A 157 -5.51 6.13 11.94
CA PHE A 157 -5.45 7.05 10.81
C PHE A 157 -5.05 8.43 11.32
N THR A 158 -3.89 8.92 10.89
CA THR A 158 -3.36 10.23 11.28
C THR A 158 -3.61 11.23 10.15
N ILE A 159 -4.27 12.33 10.47
CA ILE A 159 -4.48 13.47 9.58
C ILE A 159 -3.46 14.53 9.95
N VAL A 160 -2.69 15.01 8.97
CA VAL A 160 -1.87 16.21 9.08
C VAL A 160 -2.49 17.27 8.18
N LEU A 161 -3.01 18.33 8.78
CA LEU A 161 -3.71 19.41 8.11
C LEU A 161 -2.91 20.71 8.30
N PRO A 162 -2.31 21.26 7.24
CA PRO A 162 -1.69 22.59 7.31
C PRO A 162 -2.74 23.68 7.55
N HIS A 163 -2.35 24.72 8.29
CA HIS A 163 -3.14 25.95 8.41
C HIS A 163 -3.29 26.64 7.05
N GLU A 164 -4.30 27.50 6.92
CA GLU A 164 -4.56 28.23 5.68
C GLU A 164 -3.33 29.05 5.25
N GLY A 165 -3.00 28.99 3.95
CA GLY A 165 -1.82 29.65 3.39
C GLY A 165 -0.50 28.86 3.53
N VAL A 166 -0.48 27.74 4.26
CA VAL A 166 0.70 26.88 4.37
C VAL A 166 0.74 25.89 3.20
N ASN A 167 1.87 25.84 2.49
CA ASN A 167 2.05 24.97 1.34
C ASN A 167 2.25 23.51 1.76
N LEU A 168 1.33 22.62 1.37
CA LEU A 168 1.38 21.19 1.71
C LEU A 168 2.65 20.49 1.20
N ASN A 169 3.14 20.83 -0.01
CA ASN A 169 4.35 20.21 -0.58
C ASN A 169 5.61 20.59 0.23
N GLU A 170 5.67 21.81 0.78
CA GLU A 170 6.77 22.21 1.64
C GLU A 170 6.76 21.45 2.98
N ILE A 171 5.57 21.23 3.55
CA ILE A 171 5.42 20.40 4.74
C ILE A 171 5.85 18.97 4.46
N GLU A 172 5.36 18.38 3.37
CA GLU A 172 5.75 17.03 2.96
C GLU A 172 7.28 16.91 2.81
N GLY A 173 7.92 17.85 2.09
CA GLY A 173 9.38 17.87 1.93
C GLY A 173 10.15 17.98 3.25
N LYS A 174 9.67 18.81 4.20
CA LYS A 174 10.29 18.94 5.54
C LYS A 174 10.17 17.66 6.37
N LEU A 175 9.00 17.00 6.34
CA LEU A 175 8.80 15.73 7.05
C LEU A 175 9.66 14.62 6.43
N MET A 176 9.66 14.51 5.10
CA MET A 176 10.40 13.47 4.37
C MET A 176 11.92 13.59 4.51
N SER A 177 12.45 14.81 4.65
CA SER A 177 13.89 15.06 4.83
C SER A 177 14.38 14.95 6.28
N ASN A 178 13.47 14.85 7.26
CA ASN A 178 13.82 14.79 8.67
C ASN A 178 12.98 13.72 9.39
N THR A 179 13.56 12.52 9.50
CA THR A 179 12.90 11.35 10.10
C THR A 179 12.51 11.56 11.56
N LYS A 180 13.30 12.32 12.33
CA LYS A 180 12.97 12.66 13.72
C LYS A 180 11.74 13.56 13.79
N LEU A 181 11.72 14.62 12.97
CA LEU A 181 10.57 15.52 12.89
C LEU A 181 9.31 14.77 12.45
N MET A 182 9.42 13.91 11.44
CA MET A 182 8.30 13.07 10.98
C MET A 182 7.79 12.15 12.10
N HIS A 183 8.69 11.49 12.83
CA HIS A 183 8.32 10.67 13.98
C HIS A 183 7.60 11.50 15.05
N ASP A 184 8.15 12.66 15.42
CA ASP A 184 7.58 13.52 16.46
C ASP A 184 6.20 14.07 16.07
N VAL A 185 5.99 14.43 14.80
CA VAL A 185 4.70 14.91 14.26
C VAL A 185 3.65 13.80 14.20
N LEU A 186 4.05 12.57 13.86
CA LEU A 186 3.11 11.45 13.70
C LEU A 186 2.89 10.64 14.98
N SER A 187 3.66 10.90 16.04
CA SER A 187 3.58 10.18 17.30
C SER A 187 2.27 10.47 18.03
N PHE A 188 1.52 9.40 18.30
CA PHE A 188 0.29 9.47 19.09
C PHE A 188 0.54 9.97 20.52
N ASP A 189 1.70 9.68 21.10
CA ASP A 189 2.05 10.05 22.49
C ASP A 189 2.25 11.57 22.66
N ASN A 190 2.45 12.30 21.56
CA ASN A 190 2.58 13.76 21.57
C ASN A 190 1.22 14.48 21.47
N ALA A 191 0.12 13.73 21.37
CA ALA A 191 -1.23 14.25 21.24
C ALA A 191 -2.00 14.19 22.56
N ASN A 192 -2.94 15.13 22.73
CA ASN A 192 -3.82 15.19 23.89
C ASN A 192 -5.26 14.92 23.47
N SER A 193 -6.03 14.25 24.33
CA SER A 193 -7.46 14.04 24.10
C SER A 193 -8.22 15.35 24.30
N ILE A 194 -8.83 15.87 23.24
CA ILE A 194 -9.64 17.10 23.25
C ILE A 194 -10.90 16.94 22.41
N GLU A 195 -11.97 17.64 22.78
CA GLU A 195 -13.21 17.66 22.01
C GLU A 195 -13.02 18.49 20.73
N LEU A 196 -13.22 17.88 19.56
CA LEU A 196 -13.12 18.54 18.26
C LEU A 196 -14.40 18.36 17.44
N SER A 197 -14.72 19.39 16.67
CA SER A 197 -15.63 19.31 15.53
C SER A 197 -14.82 18.89 14.31
N LEU A 198 -14.79 17.59 14.00
CA LEU A 198 -14.00 17.05 12.91
C LEU A 198 -14.84 16.94 11.63
N TYR A 199 -14.33 17.55 10.56
CA TYR A 199 -14.83 17.41 9.20
C TYR A 199 -13.81 16.61 8.38
N LEU A 200 -14.23 15.48 7.84
CA LEU A 200 -13.34 14.56 7.12
C LEU A 200 -13.96 14.17 5.78
N PRO A 201 -13.31 14.47 4.65
CA PRO A 201 -13.75 13.99 3.35
C PRO A 201 -13.92 12.47 3.35
N LYS A 202 -15.02 11.99 2.77
CA LYS A 202 -15.14 10.58 2.47
C LYS A 202 -14.45 10.32 1.13
N PHE A 203 -13.38 9.53 1.16
CA PHE A 203 -12.58 9.25 -0.04
C PHE A 203 -12.36 7.75 -0.23
N LYS A 204 -11.92 7.42 -1.45
CA LYS A 204 -11.48 6.09 -1.85
C LYS A 204 -10.13 6.27 -2.55
N MET A 205 -9.13 5.52 -2.12
CA MET A 205 -7.80 5.53 -2.73
C MET A 205 -7.50 4.13 -3.27
N GLU A 206 -7.16 4.07 -4.56
CA GLU A 206 -6.67 2.89 -5.24
C GLU A 206 -5.48 3.33 -6.09
N THR A 207 -4.32 2.71 -5.88
CA THR A 207 -3.09 3.11 -6.55
C THR A 207 -2.34 1.86 -7.03
N LYS A 208 -1.82 1.94 -8.26
CA LYS A 208 -0.90 0.97 -8.86
C LYS A 208 0.41 1.70 -9.12
N TYR A 209 1.52 1.13 -8.65
CA TYR A 209 2.86 1.66 -8.88
C TYR A 209 3.67 0.66 -9.71
N GLU A 210 4.32 1.14 -10.77
CA GLU A 210 5.45 0.44 -11.40
C GLU A 210 6.71 0.93 -10.68
N LEU A 211 7.37 0.02 -9.96
CA LEU A 211 8.45 0.41 -9.05
C LEU A 211 9.83 0.39 -9.72
N GLY A 212 9.98 -0.19 -10.92
CA GLY A 212 11.27 -0.37 -11.56
C GLY A 212 12.11 0.90 -11.66
N GLU A 213 11.59 1.92 -12.35
CA GLU A 213 12.28 3.22 -12.49
C GLU A 213 12.58 3.88 -11.14
N MET A 214 11.65 3.78 -10.18
CA MET A 214 11.84 4.32 -8.83
C MET A 214 12.99 3.58 -8.12
N MET A 215 13.02 2.26 -8.14
CA MET A 215 14.08 1.45 -7.53
C MET A 215 15.44 1.70 -8.19
N ILE A 216 15.49 1.85 -9.51
CA ILE A 216 16.70 2.22 -10.26
C ILE A 216 17.20 3.59 -9.79
N SER A 217 16.30 4.57 -9.66
CA SER A 217 16.61 5.93 -9.20
C SER A 217 17.14 5.96 -7.76
N LEU A 218 16.64 5.06 -6.90
CA LEU A 218 17.07 4.87 -5.52
C LEU A 218 18.38 4.07 -5.37
N GLY A 219 18.96 3.59 -6.48
CA GLY A 219 20.29 2.96 -6.50
C GLY A 219 20.30 1.47 -6.77
N MET A 220 19.15 0.81 -6.90
CA MET A 220 19.04 -0.61 -7.24
C MET A 220 19.22 -0.83 -8.75
N LYS A 221 20.38 -0.44 -9.31
CA LYS A 221 20.58 -0.48 -10.77
C LYS A 221 20.89 -1.87 -11.31
N ASP A 222 21.77 -2.61 -10.63
CA ASP A 222 22.28 -3.89 -11.13
C ASP A 222 21.19 -4.97 -11.24
N ALA A 223 20.14 -4.90 -10.41
CA ALA A 223 19.00 -5.81 -10.46
C ALA A 223 18.19 -5.71 -11.78
N PHE A 224 18.25 -4.56 -12.45
CA PHE A 224 17.54 -4.26 -13.69
C PHE A 224 18.46 -4.27 -14.93
N ASP A 225 19.75 -4.61 -14.76
CA ASP A 225 20.73 -4.72 -15.84
C ASP A 225 21.00 -6.20 -16.13
N GLU A 226 20.56 -6.71 -17.27
CA GLU A 226 20.75 -8.11 -17.71
C GLU A 226 22.21 -8.59 -17.63
N LYS A 227 23.18 -7.68 -17.81
CA LYS A 227 24.61 -8.01 -17.78
C LYS A 227 25.20 -8.00 -16.38
N LYS A 228 24.49 -7.48 -15.37
CA LYS A 228 24.98 -7.37 -13.99
C LYS A 228 24.14 -8.12 -12.98
N ALA A 229 22.84 -8.27 -13.24
CA ALA A 229 21.90 -8.91 -12.36
C ALA A 229 22.37 -10.31 -11.95
N ASN A 230 22.30 -10.57 -10.65
CA ASN A 230 22.76 -11.83 -10.07
C ASN A 230 21.72 -12.37 -9.09
N PHE A 231 20.74 -13.09 -9.62
CA PHE A 231 19.70 -13.78 -8.84
C PHE A 231 19.98 -15.27 -8.64
N LYS A 232 21.26 -15.69 -8.62
CA LYS A 232 21.66 -17.09 -8.35
C LYS A 232 21.21 -17.63 -6.98
N GLY A 233 20.92 -16.73 -6.03
CA GLY A 233 20.35 -17.08 -4.73
C GLY A 233 18.85 -17.42 -4.77
N ILE A 234 18.17 -17.19 -5.90
CA ILE A 234 16.76 -17.51 -6.09
C ILE A 234 16.62 -18.83 -6.87
N ILE A 235 17.37 -18.97 -7.96
CA ILE A 235 17.16 -20.04 -8.94
C ILE A 235 18.23 -21.11 -8.77
N GLY A 236 17.79 -22.34 -8.54
CA GLY A 236 18.63 -23.54 -8.58
C GLY A 236 19.07 -23.84 -10.00
N THR A 237 20.34 -24.20 -10.16
CA THR A 237 21.06 -24.57 -11.41
C THR A 237 20.22 -24.48 -12.69
N ILE A 238 20.41 -23.39 -13.42
CA ILE A 238 19.86 -23.22 -14.76
C ILE A 238 20.62 -24.20 -15.67
N LYS A 239 19.89 -24.97 -16.50
CA LYS A 239 20.52 -25.76 -17.58
C LYS A 239 21.13 -24.87 -18.67
N ASP A 240 20.81 -23.57 -18.65
CA ASP A 240 21.28 -22.52 -19.56
C ASP A 240 22.03 -21.42 -18.79
N GLU A 241 23.07 -20.84 -19.38
CA GLU A 241 23.89 -19.77 -18.78
C GLU A 241 23.16 -18.42 -18.61
N ASN A 242 21.83 -18.40 -18.75
CA ASN A 242 21.03 -17.18 -18.83
C ASN A 242 20.89 -16.50 -17.47
N ARG A 243 21.28 -15.23 -17.38
CA ARG A 243 21.03 -14.38 -16.22
C ARG A 243 19.58 -13.91 -16.24
N ILE A 244 18.98 -13.78 -15.06
CA ILE A 244 17.67 -13.14 -14.90
C ILE A 244 17.92 -11.70 -14.46
N ALA A 245 17.13 -10.77 -14.97
CA ALA A 245 17.05 -9.39 -14.50
C ALA A 245 15.59 -8.99 -14.29
N ILE A 246 15.38 -7.93 -13.50
CA ILE A 246 14.07 -7.30 -13.34
C ILE A 246 13.84 -6.39 -14.55
N THR A 247 12.65 -6.45 -15.14
CA THR A 247 12.30 -5.62 -16.29
C THR A 247 11.35 -4.47 -15.96
N LYS A 248 10.61 -4.57 -14.84
CA LYS A 248 9.59 -3.59 -14.38
C LYS A 248 9.42 -3.64 -12.86
#